data_AF-A0AAD7DTM5-F1
#
_entry.id   AF-A0AAD7DTM5-F1
#
_cell.length_a   1.000
_cell.length_b   1.000
_cell.length_c   1.000
_cell.angle_alpha   90.00
_cell.angle_beta   90.00
_cell.angle_gamma   90.00
#
_symmetry.space_group_name_H-M   'P 1'
#
loop_
_entity.id
_entity.type
_entity.pdbx_description
1 polymer ?
#
loop_
_entity_poly.entity_id
_entity_poly.type
_entity_poly.pdbx_seq_one_letter_code
_entity_poly.pdbx_strand_id
1 'polypeptide(L)'
;DEKSGFVPGVLQVGLDHSSLELQAKLDEEYNQLVEDRRLLREFIFPRDDGTTNFYLPVNLLRIVQNAAQIFHINIEPAYIIDQATALGERLIVVRGDDPLSQAAQQDAVLRFRMHLRTTIATRHVLEKHLTREALDWVLGEVESKFNQAVANPGEMCGTLPAQSI
;
A
#
# COMPACT_ATOMS: atom_id res chain seq x y z
N ASP A 1 25.05 -8.83 4.97
CA ASP A 1 24.97 -10.05 5.80
C ASP A 1 24.99 -9.87 7.32
N GLU A 2 24.59 -8.71 7.88
CA GLU A 2 24.25 -8.62 9.32
C GLU A 2 23.06 -7.68 9.62
N LYS A 3 22.49 -7.01 8.60
CA LYS A 3 21.38 -6.06 8.74
C LYS A 3 20.06 -6.51 8.10
N SER A 4 19.97 -7.77 7.64
CA SER A 4 18.81 -8.25 6.90
C SER A 4 17.74 -8.92 7.79
N GLY A 5 18.03 -9.16 9.07
CA GLY A 5 17.12 -9.80 10.02
C GLY A 5 16.02 -8.87 10.54
N PHE A 6 14.94 -9.45 11.06
CA PHE A 6 13.91 -8.72 11.80
C PHE A 6 14.43 -8.24 13.15
N VAL A 7 13.81 -7.20 13.71
CA VAL A 7 14.08 -6.72 15.06
C VAL A 7 13.77 -7.83 16.09
N PRO A 8 14.53 -7.98 17.19
CA PRO A 8 14.25 -9.00 18.20
C PRO A 8 12.81 -8.92 18.73
N GLY A 9 12.11 -10.05 18.80
CA GLY A 9 10.72 -10.14 19.28
C GLY A 9 9.63 -9.91 18.24
N VAL A 10 9.99 -9.66 16.96
CA VAL A 10 9.02 -9.50 15.86
C VAL A 10 8.41 -10.84 15.43
N LEU A 11 9.23 -11.89 15.37
CA LEU A 11 8.78 -13.22 14.98
C LEU A 11 8.48 -14.06 16.23
N GLN A 12 7.29 -14.66 16.27
CA GLN A 12 6.94 -15.63 17.30
C GLN A 12 7.80 -16.89 17.10
N VAL A 13 8.39 -17.39 18.18
CA VAL A 13 9.17 -18.65 18.17
C VAL A 13 8.23 -19.79 17.79
N GLY A 14 8.47 -20.45 16.65
CA GLY A 14 7.61 -21.53 16.13
C GLY A 14 7.09 -21.36 14.69
N LEU A 15 7.52 -20.34 13.94
CA LEU A 15 7.34 -20.27 12.47
C LEU A 15 8.20 -21.31 11.70
N ASP A 16 8.74 -22.30 12.40
CA ASP A 16 9.54 -23.42 11.88
C ASP A 16 8.70 -24.44 11.07
N HIS A 17 7.41 -24.16 10.88
CA HIS A 17 6.54 -24.82 9.91
C HIS A 17 6.05 -23.77 8.90
N SER A 18 6.99 -23.09 8.24
CA SER A 18 6.69 -22.23 7.10
C SER A 18 6.03 -23.12 6.04
N SER A 19 4.70 -23.09 5.94
CA SER A 19 4.00 -23.83 4.90
C SER A 19 4.55 -23.39 3.55
N LEU A 20 4.79 -24.34 2.64
CA LEU A 20 5.23 -24.04 1.28
C LEU A 20 4.32 -22.98 0.62
N GLU A 21 3.04 -23.00 0.98
CA GLU A 21 2.03 -22.03 0.56
C GLU A 21 2.30 -20.61 1.08
N LEU A 22 2.67 -20.46 2.36
CA LEU A 22 2.99 -19.16 2.91
C LEU A 22 4.26 -18.56 2.28
N GLN A 23 5.29 -19.39 2.08
CA GLN A 23 6.50 -18.96 1.40
C GLN A 23 6.20 -18.49 -0.03
N ALA A 24 5.37 -19.24 -0.76
CA ALA A 24 4.97 -18.86 -2.11
C ALA A 24 4.25 -17.50 -2.15
N LYS A 25 3.35 -17.21 -1.20
CA LYS A 25 2.69 -15.89 -1.09
C LYS A 25 3.67 -14.76 -0.80
N LEU A 26 4.65 -14.99 0.08
CA LEU A 26 5.68 -14.00 0.40
C LEU A 26 6.60 -13.73 -0.79
N ASP A 27 6.93 -14.77 -1.55
CA ASP A 27 7.73 -14.64 -2.78
C ASP A 27 6.95 -13.86 -3.85
N GLU A 28 5.63 -14.09 -3.99
CA GLU A 28 4.76 -13.32 -4.88
C GLU A 28 4.71 -11.84 -4.50
N GLU A 29 4.49 -11.52 -3.21
CA GLU A 29 4.54 -10.14 -2.69
C GLU A 29 5.88 -9.49 -3.02
N TYR A 30 6.99 -10.19 -2.76
CA TYR A 30 8.33 -9.67 -3.01
C TYR A 30 8.56 -9.39 -4.49
N ASN A 31 8.20 -10.32 -5.37
CA ASN A 31 8.33 -10.17 -6.81
C ASN A 31 7.52 -8.97 -7.31
N GLN A 32 6.29 -8.78 -6.82
CA GLN A 32 5.47 -7.63 -7.16
C GLN A 32 6.14 -6.30 -6.76
N LEU A 33 6.75 -6.23 -5.57
CA LEU A 33 7.48 -5.03 -5.12
C LEU A 33 8.73 -4.75 -5.95
N VAL A 34 9.42 -5.80 -6.41
CA VAL A 34 10.58 -5.67 -7.30
C VAL A 34 10.16 -5.11 -8.67
N GLU A 35 9.08 -5.64 -9.25
CA GLU A 35 8.53 -5.12 -10.50
C GLU A 35 8.00 -3.69 -10.37
N ASP A 36 7.29 -3.37 -9.27
CA ASP A 36 6.82 -2.02 -8.98
C ASP A 36 8.00 -1.03 -8.91
N ARG A 37 9.10 -1.42 -8.24
CA ARG A 37 10.33 -0.63 -8.18
C ARG A 37 10.97 -0.45 -9.55
N ARG A 38 11.02 -1.50 -10.37
CA ARG A 38 11.57 -1.44 -11.73
C ARG A 38 10.76 -0.48 -12.59
N LEU A 39 9.43 -0.62 -12.59
CA LEU A 39 8.51 0.21 -13.35
C LEU A 39 8.60 1.68 -12.93
N LEU A 40 8.69 1.97 -11.63
CA LEU A 40 8.88 3.32 -11.12
C LEU A 40 10.16 3.97 -11.65
N ARG A 41 11.26 3.22 -11.71
CA ARG A 41 12.58 3.74 -12.14
C ARG A 41 12.74 3.83 -13.66
N GLU A 42 12.20 2.86 -14.40
CA GLU A 42 12.41 2.76 -15.84
C GLU A 42 11.35 3.52 -16.65
N PHE A 43 10.09 3.46 -16.23
CA PHE A 43 8.96 3.99 -17.01
C PHE A 43 8.37 5.27 -16.43
N ILE A 44 8.04 5.30 -15.14
CA ILE A 44 7.33 6.45 -14.54
C ILE A 44 8.28 7.63 -14.29
N PHE A 45 9.45 7.38 -13.68
CA PHE A 45 10.42 8.42 -13.31
C PHE A 45 11.83 8.13 -13.86
N PRO A 46 12.02 8.07 -15.19
CA PRO A 46 13.30 7.70 -15.81
C PRO A 46 14.46 8.67 -15.53
N ARG A 47 14.16 9.89 -15.08
CA ARG A 47 15.15 10.96 -14.85
C ARG A 47 15.15 11.48 -13.42
N ASP A 48 14.41 10.83 -12.51
CA ASP A 48 14.37 11.29 -11.12
C ASP A 48 15.55 10.70 -10.34
N ASP A 49 16.23 11.57 -9.60
CA ASP A 49 17.37 11.19 -8.76
C ASP A 49 16.93 10.57 -7.42
N GLY A 50 15.62 10.39 -7.21
CA GLY A 50 15.01 9.81 -6.02
C GLY A 50 14.96 10.76 -4.82
N THR A 51 15.29 12.04 -5.01
CA THR A 51 15.23 13.10 -3.98
C THR A 51 13.95 13.92 -4.04
N THR A 52 13.18 13.77 -5.12
CA THR A 52 11.94 14.51 -5.34
C THR A 52 10.82 13.94 -4.46
N ASN A 53 10.27 14.77 -3.59
CA ASN A 53 9.07 14.43 -2.85
C ASN A 53 7.83 14.60 -3.74
N PHE A 54 6.96 13.61 -3.72
CA PHE A 54 5.71 13.64 -4.48
C PHE A 54 4.51 13.68 -3.55
N TYR A 55 3.50 14.44 -3.96
CA TYR A 55 2.24 14.58 -3.23
C TYR A 55 1.28 13.46 -3.63
N LEU A 56 0.71 12.79 -2.63
CA LEU A 56 -0.29 11.72 -2.78
C LEU A 56 -1.51 12.02 -1.89
N PRO A 57 -2.73 11.56 -2.28
CA PRO A 57 -3.99 11.97 -1.66
C PRO A 57 -4.18 11.51 -0.21
N VAL A 58 -3.41 10.51 0.27
CA VAL A 58 -3.53 9.97 1.63
C VAL A 58 -2.13 9.80 2.24
N ASN A 59 -1.93 10.30 3.47
CA ASN A 59 -0.70 10.11 4.21
C ASN A 59 -0.73 8.77 4.97
N LEU A 60 -0.29 7.70 4.28
CA LEU A 60 -0.29 6.35 4.83
C LEU A 60 0.57 6.20 6.09
N LEU A 61 1.74 6.86 6.12
CA LEU A 61 2.65 6.80 7.26
C LEU A 61 2.00 7.32 8.54
N ARG A 62 1.24 8.43 8.44
CA ARG A 62 0.52 8.99 9.58
C ARG A 62 -0.58 8.07 10.08
N ILE A 63 -1.33 7.43 9.17
CA ILE A 63 -2.41 6.50 9.56
C ILE A 63 -1.82 5.29 10.31
N VAL A 64 -0.74 4.71 9.78
CA VAL A 64 -0.03 3.59 10.42
C VAL A 64 0.53 3.99 11.80
N GLN A 65 1.08 5.20 11.93
CA GLN A 65 1.56 5.71 13.22
C GLN A 65 0.43 5.87 14.25
N ASN A 66 -0.74 6.34 13.83
CA ASN A 66 -1.88 6.51 14.72
C ASN A 66 -2.44 5.17 15.23
N ALA A 67 -2.32 4.11 14.42
CA ALA A 67 -2.78 2.77 14.76
C ALA A 67 -1.81 1.99 15.64
N ALA A 68 -0.55 2.42 15.73
CA ALA A 68 0.48 1.72 16.49
C ALA A 68 0.21 1.84 18.01
N GLN A 69 -0.31 0.76 18.60
CA GLN A 69 -0.39 0.58 20.05
C GLN A 69 0.72 -0.36 20.55
N ILE A 70 0.98 -0.32 21.86
CA ILE A 70 2.19 -0.89 22.48
C ILE A 70 2.11 -2.43 22.68
N PHE A 71 1.04 -3.14 22.30
CA PHE A 71 0.85 -4.54 22.71
C PHE A 71 0.40 -5.56 21.64
N HIS A 72 1.08 -6.73 21.71
CA HIS A 72 0.76 -8.09 21.24
C HIS A 72 0.62 -8.32 19.73
N ILE A 73 1.73 -8.74 19.11
CA ILE A 73 1.80 -9.18 17.72
C ILE A 73 1.09 -10.53 17.59
N ASN A 74 -0.10 -10.54 17.01
CA ASN A 74 -0.85 -11.77 16.69
C ASN A 74 -1.46 -11.67 15.28
N ILE A 75 -0.62 -11.34 14.29
CA ILE A 75 -1.07 -11.26 12.89
C ILE A 75 -0.35 -12.30 12.03
N GLU A 76 -1.14 -12.99 11.22
CA GLU A 76 -0.62 -13.97 10.26
C GLU A 76 -0.15 -13.24 9.00
N PRO A 77 1.06 -13.51 8.49
CA PRO A 77 1.60 -12.86 7.29
C PRO A 77 0.68 -13.00 6.05
N ALA A 78 0.07 -14.18 5.86
CA ALA A 78 -0.85 -14.41 4.75
C ALA A 78 -2.06 -13.46 4.78
N TYR A 79 -2.57 -13.16 5.99
CA TYR A 79 -3.68 -12.23 6.16
C TYR A 79 -3.31 -10.81 5.71
N ILE A 80 -2.08 -10.36 5.96
CA ILE A 80 -1.62 -9.02 5.57
C ILE A 80 -1.65 -8.88 4.04
N ILE A 81 -1.11 -9.87 3.33
CA ILE A 81 -1.02 -9.88 1.86
C ILE A 81 -2.42 -9.88 1.24
N ASP A 82 -3.30 -10.76 1.73
CA ASP A 82 -4.66 -10.88 1.22
C ASP A 82 -5.44 -9.57 1.42
N GLN A 83 -5.33 -8.95 2.60
CA GLN A 83 -6.01 -7.68 2.91
C GLN A 83 -5.44 -6.49 2.14
N ALA A 84 -4.12 -6.40 1.96
CA ALA A 84 -3.49 -5.33 1.17
C ALA A 84 -3.93 -5.41 -0.31
N THR A 85 -4.02 -6.63 -0.84
CA THR A 85 -4.50 -6.88 -2.21
C THR A 85 -5.97 -6.52 -2.35
N ALA A 86 -6.81 -6.99 -1.42
CA ALA A 86 -8.25 -6.70 -1.39
C ALA A 86 -8.53 -5.20 -1.24
N LEU A 87 -7.77 -4.46 -0.41
CA LEU A 87 -7.90 -3.01 -0.34
C LEU A 87 -7.58 -2.38 -1.70
N GLY A 88 -6.50 -2.80 -2.36
CA GLY A 88 -6.13 -2.27 -3.67
C GLY A 88 -7.23 -2.43 -4.74
N GLU A 89 -8.08 -3.46 -4.65
CA GLU A 89 -9.22 -3.67 -5.56
C GLU A 89 -10.44 -2.80 -5.22
N ARG A 90 -10.63 -2.46 -3.93
CA ARG A 90 -11.73 -1.60 -3.47
C ARG A 90 -11.54 -0.12 -3.79
N LEU A 91 -10.31 0.31 -4.07
CA LEU A 91 -10.00 1.69 -4.45
C LEU A 91 -10.43 1.95 -5.89
N ILE A 92 -11.64 2.46 -6.09
CA ILE A 92 -12.24 2.71 -7.41
C ILE A 92 -12.31 4.21 -7.70
N VAL A 93 -11.79 4.65 -8.85
CA VAL A 93 -11.85 6.05 -9.33
C VAL A 93 -12.65 6.13 -10.62
N VAL A 94 -12.28 5.32 -11.61
CA VAL A 94 -13.01 5.14 -12.87
C VAL A 94 -14.01 4.01 -12.68
N ARG A 95 -15.29 4.30 -12.93
CA ARG A 95 -16.38 3.33 -12.83
C ARG A 95 -16.71 2.80 -14.23
N GLY A 96 -16.70 1.48 -14.40
CA GLY A 96 -17.08 0.82 -15.64
C GLY A 96 -16.49 -0.59 -15.74
N ASP A 97 -17.24 -1.50 -16.35
CA ASP A 97 -16.84 -2.90 -16.52
C ASP A 97 -16.23 -3.18 -17.91
N ASP A 98 -16.22 -2.20 -18.81
CA ASP A 98 -15.63 -2.37 -20.12
C ASP A 98 -14.08 -2.41 -20.03
N PRO A 99 -13.40 -3.08 -20.99
CA PRO A 99 -11.96 -3.25 -20.93
C PRO A 99 -11.16 -1.93 -20.87
N LEU A 100 -11.71 -0.86 -21.46
CA LEU A 100 -11.05 0.44 -21.46
C LEU A 100 -11.16 1.11 -20.09
N SER A 101 -12.34 1.07 -19.46
CA SER A 101 -12.54 1.55 -18.08
C SER A 101 -11.68 0.80 -17.08
N GLN A 102 -11.52 -0.51 -17.22
CA GLN A 102 -10.65 -1.30 -16.36
C GLN A 102 -9.18 -0.90 -16.51
N ALA A 103 -8.70 -0.72 -17.75
CA ALA A 103 -7.33 -0.23 -18.00
C ALA A 103 -7.13 1.17 -17.42
N ALA A 104 -8.06 2.09 -17.67
CA ALA A 104 -8.01 3.45 -17.14
C ALA A 104 -8.02 3.47 -15.60
N GLN A 105 -8.79 2.58 -14.96
CA GLN A 105 -8.80 2.42 -13.51
C GLN A 105 -7.43 1.94 -13.02
N GLN A 106 -6.86 0.90 -13.62
CA GLN A 106 -5.56 0.36 -13.24
C GLN A 106 -4.47 1.43 -13.31
N ASP A 107 -4.46 2.23 -14.38
CA ASP A 107 -3.49 3.32 -14.58
C ASP A 107 -3.70 4.46 -13.58
N ALA A 108 -4.95 4.87 -13.34
CA ALA A 108 -5.28 5.98 -12.45
C ALA A 108 -4.83 5.75 -11.01
N VAL A 109 -4.92 4.50 -10.52
CA VAL A 109 -4.53 4.15 -9.14
C VAL A 109 -3.16 3.50 -9.03
N LEU A 110 -2.45 3.25 -10.14
CA LEU A 110 -1.20 2.49 -10.19
C LEU A 110 -0.19 2.94 -9.14
N ARG A 111 0.10 4.25 -9.13
CA ARG A 111 1.08 4.84 -8.21
C ARG A 111 0.64 4.74 -6.75
N PHE A 112 -0.65 4.95 -6.48
CA PHE A 112 -1.18 4.87 -5.13
C PHE A 112 -1.13 3.42 -4.62
N ARG A 113 -1.44 2.43 -5.48
CA ARG A 113 -1.30 1.00 -5.16
C ARG A 113 0.14 0.63 -4.83
N MET A 114 1.13 1.11 -5.59
CA MET A 114 2.55 0.90 -5.30
C MET A 114 2.94 1.50 -3.93
N HIS A 115 2.49 2.73 -3.64
CA HIS A 115 2.74 3.35 -2.34
C HIS A 115 2.08 2.58 -1.18
N LEU A 116 0.87 2.07 -1.40
CA LEU A 116 0.14 1.25 -0.44
C LEU A 116 0.86 -0.07 -0.16
N ARG A 117 1.22 -0.83 -1.20
CA ARG A 117 1.95 -2.10 -1.08
C ARG A 117 3.27 -1.93 -0.34
N THR A 118 4.04 -0.89 -0.68
CA THR A 118 5.31 -0.63 0.01
C THR A 118 5.11 -0.26 1.49
N THR A 119 4.08 0.52 1.82
CA THR A 119 3.82 0.96 3.21
C THR A 119 3.25 -0.16 4.08
N ILE A 120 2.38 -1.01 3.54
CA ILE A 120 1.70 -2.11 4.23
C ILE A 120 2.34 -3.47 3.89
N ALA A 121 3.58 -3.47 3.39
CA ALA A 121 4.30 -4.70 3.11
C ALA A 121 4.41 -5.54 4.39
N THR A 122 4.31 -6.87 4.25
CA THR A 122 4.30 -7.81 5.39
C THR A 122 5.41 -7.51 6.38
N ARG A 123 6.63 -7.26 5.89
CA ARG A 123 7.78 -6.90 6.71
C ARG A 123 7.56 -5.63 7.55
N HIS A 124 7.06 -4.56 6.94
CA HIS A 124 6.82 -3.30 7.64
C HIS A 124 5.73 -3.43 8.70
N VAL A 125 4.64 -4.15 8.38
CA VAL A 125 3.52 -4.36 9.32
C VAL A 125 3.98 -5.15 10.55
N LEU A 126 4.80 -6.19 10.36
CA LEU A 126 5.38 -6.98 11.44
C LEU A 126 6.37 -6.16 12.28
N GLU A 127 7.26 -5.39 11.66
CA GLU A 127 8.21 -4.51 12.35
C GLU A 127 7.52 -3.38 13.13
N LYS A 128 6.34 -2.94 12.69
CA LYS A 128 5.51 -1.95 13.39
C LYS A 128 4.62 -2.55 14.48
N HIS A 129 4.67 -3.87 14.66
CA HIS A 129 3.93 -4.60 15.69
C HIS A 129 2.41 -4.35 15.64
N LEU A 130 1.85 -4.22 14.44
CA LEU A 130 0.41 -4.03 14.28
C LEU A 130 -0.37 -5.30 14.64
N THR A 131 -1.46 -5.12 15.39
CA THR A 131 -2.45 -6.18 15.62
C THR A 131 -3.35 -6.34 14.38
N ARG A 132 -4.08 -7.46 14.30
CA ARG A 132 -5.10 -7.67 13.25
C ARG A 132 -6.13 -6.53 13.24
N GLU A 133 -6.66 -6.17 14.41
CA GLU A 133 -7.65 -5.10 14.57
C GLU A 133 -7.09 -3.74 14.15
N ALA A 134 -5.82 -3.45 14.48
CA ALA A 134 -5.15 -2.23 14.07
C ALA A 134 -4.95 -2.18 12.56
N LEU A 135 -4.59 -3.30 11.91
CA LEU A 135 -4.49 -3.37 10.46
C LEU A 135 -5.86 -3.11 9.81
N ASP A 136 -6.91 -3.78 10.26
CA ASP A 136 -8.26 -3.61 9.70
C ASP A 136 -8.74 -2.15 9.83
N TRP A 137 -8.45 -1.51 10.98
CA TRP A 137 -8.69 -0.09 11.19
C TRP A 137 -7.89 0.79 10.21
N VAL A 138 -6.58 0.54 10.04
CA VAL A 138 -5.74 1.27 9.08
C VAL A 138 -6.31 1.17 7.67
N LEU A 139 -6.68 -0.03 7.23
CA LEU A 139 -7.20 -0.26 5.88
C LEU A 139 -8.53 0.47 5.67
N GLY A 140 -9.44 0.43 6.65
CA GLY A 140 -10.70 1.17 6.60
C GLY A 140 -10.52 2.70 6.58
N GLU A 141 -9.57 3.21 7.37
CA GLU A 141 -9.26 4.65 7.38
C GLU A 141 -8.62 5.09 6.04
N VAL A 142 -7.75 4.27 5.45
CA VAL A 142 -7.18 4.51 4.12
C VAL A 142 -8.27 4.56 3.05
N GLU A 143 -9.18 3.59 3.04
CA GLU A 143 -10.30 3.54 2.10
C GLU A 143 -11.23 4.76 2.24
N SER A 144 -11.60 5.11 3.47
CA SER A 144 -12.43 6.28 3.77
C SER A 144 -11.79 7.58 3.30
N LYS A 145 -10.51 7.81 3.64
CA LYS A 145 -9.78 9.01 3.21
C LYS A 145 -9.54 9.05 1.70
N PHE A 146 -9.29 7.90 1.08
CA PHE A 146 -9.13 7.82 -0.37
C PHE A 146 -10.41 8.25 -1.07
N ASN A 147 -11.56 7.72 -0.65
CA ASN A 147 -12.86 8.07 -1.21
C ASN A 147 -13.20 9.55 -1.01
N GLN A 148 -12.82 10.15 0.12
CA GLN A 148 -12.97 11.59 0.37
C GLN A 148 -12.03 12.46 -0.49
N ALA A 149 -10.88 11.92 -0.91
CA ALA A 149 -9.91 12.63 -1.73
C ALA A 149 -10.23 12.59 -3.23
N VAL A 150 -11.23 11.79 -3.65
CA VAL A 150 -11.72 11.80 -5.03
C VAL A 150 -12.44 13.12 -5.29
N ALA A 151 -12.07 13.80 -6.38
CA ALA A 151 -12.66 15.08 -6.76
C ALA A 151 -14.17 14.95 -7.00
N ASN A 152 -14.95 15.93 -6.55
CA ASN A 152 -16.39 15.87 -6.73
C ASN A 152 -16.76 16.15 -8.19
N PRO A 153 -17.76 15.44 -8.74
CA PRO A 153 -18.27 15.75 -10.07
C PRO A 153 -18.87 17.16 -10.10
N GLY A 154 -18.51 17.94 -11.11
CA GLY A 154 -18.99 19.32 -11.27
C GLY A 154 -18.14 20.40 -10.59
N GLU A 155 -16.99 20.03 -10.00
CA GLU A 155 -15.99 21.03 -9.59
C GLU A 155 -15.52 21.86 -10.79
N MET A 156 -15.31 23.17 -10.57
CA MET A 156 -14.87 24.09 -11.63
C MET A 156 -13.37 23.96 -11.90
N CYS A 157 -12.94 22.78 -12.36
CA CYS A 157 -11.55 22.45 -12.67
C CYS A 157 -10.92 23.32 -13.78
N GLY A 158 -11.67 24.23 -14.40
CA GLY A 158 -11.14 25.24 -15.33
C GLY A 158 -10.81 26.58 -14.67
N THR A 159 -11.67 27.07 -13.77
CA THR A 159 -11.47 28.38 -13.13
C THR A 159 -10.53 28.31 -11.92
N LEU A 160 -10.56 27.20 -11.18
CA LEU A 160 -9.69 27.01 -10.01
C LEU A 160 -8.20 26.99 -10.37
N PRO A 161 -7.75 26.25 -11.41
CA PRO A 161 -6.33 26.30 -11.80
C PRO A 161 -5.93 27.67 -12.33
N ALA A 162 -6.80 28.37 -13.05
CA ALA A 162 -6.50 29.71 -13.58
C ALA A 162 -6.24 30.75 -12.48
N GLN A 163 -6.82 30.57 -11.29
CA GLN A 163 -6.55 31.42 -10.11
C GLN A 163 -5.33 30.95 -9.30
N SER A 164 -4.85 29.74 -9.54
CA SER A 164 -3.78 29.11 -8.74
C SER A 164 -2.39 29.24 -9.37
N ILE A 165 -2.30 29.73 -10.62
CA ILE A 165 -1.05 30.03 -11.36
C ILE A 165 -0.65 31.47 -11.09
#